data_AF-A0A2V8Y2S1-F1
#
_entry.id   AF-A0A2V8Y2S1-F1
#
_cell.length_a   1.000
_cell.length_b   1.000
_cell.length_c   1.000
_cell.angle_alpha   90.00
_cell.angle_beta   90.00
_cell.angle_gamma   90.00
#
_symmetry.space_group_name_H-M   'P 1'
#
loop_
_entity.id
_entity.type
_entity.pdbx_description
1 polymer ?
#
loop_
_entity_poly.entity_id
_entity_poly.type
_entity_poly.pdbx_seq_one_letter_code
_entity_poly.pdbx_strand_id
1 'polypeptide(L)' 'MKTEAQKVLQAMSPAQKLRAAERLYHSARQLKAAALRAEHPDWTDEAIRQAVRQIFMYARS' A
#
# COMPACT_ATOMS: atom_id res chain seq x y z
N MET A 1 5.90 -25.23 -3.59
CA MET A 1 6.30 -24.60 -4.88
C MET A 1 6.31 -23.09 -4.68
N LYS A 2 7.32 -22.34 -5.17
CA LYS A 2 7.31 -20.86 -5.06
C LYS A 2 6.24 -20.27 -5.98
N THR A 3 5.58 -19.20 -5.53
CA THR A 3 4.60 -18.48 -6.37
C THR A 3 5.29 -17.75 -7.51
N GLU A 4 4.56 -17.46 -8.59
CA GLU A 4 5.10 -16.70 -9.72
C GLU A 4 5.64 -15.32 -9.28
N ALA A 5 4.95 -14.66 -8.35
CA ALA A 5 5.41 -13.40 -7.77
C ALA A 5 6.78 -13.53 -7.06
N GLN A 6 7.02 -14.64 -6.35
CA GLN A 6 8.32 -14.88 -5.70
C GLN A 6 9.43 -15.08 -6.72
N LYS A 7 9.18 -15.79 -7.83
CA LYS A 7 10.18 -15.99 -8.89
C LYS A 7 10.58 -14.66 -9.53
N VAL A 8 9.59 -13.81 -9.84
CA VAL A 8 9.80 -12.47 -10.39
C VAL A 8 10.61 -11.60 -9.44
N LEU A 9 10.28 -11.57 -8.14
CA LEU A 9 11.04 -10.81 -7.15
C LEU A 9 12.48 -11.33 -7.00
N GLN A 10 12.71 -12.63 -7.11
CA GLN A 10 14.07 -13.20 -7.03
C GLN A 10 14.96 -12.81 -8.22
N ALA A 11 14.37 -12.63 -9.41
CA ALA A 11 15.08 -12.19 -10.60
C ALA A 11 15.42 -10.68 -10.61
N MET A 12 14.81 -9.88 -9.73
CA MET A 12 15.06 -8.44 -9.65
C MET A 12 16.39 -8.11 -8.96
N SER A 13 17.09 -7.11 -9.50
CA SER A 13 18.19 -6.45 -8.80
C SER A 13 17.69 -5.71 -7.55
N PRO A 14 18.57 -5.39 -6.58
CA PRO A 14 18.17 -4.64 -5.39
C PRO A 14 17.48 -3.30 -5.71
N ALA A 15 17.96 -2.56 -6.71
CA ALA A 15 17.34 -1.31 -7.13
C ALA A 15 15.95 -1.50 -7.75
N GLN A 16 15.75 -2.59 -8.50
CA GLN A 16 14.42 -2.94 -9.03
C GLN A 16 13.45 -3.33 -7.91
N LYS A 17 13.92 -4.06 -6.89
CA LYS A 17 13.12 -4.40 -5.70
C LYS A 17 12.69 -3.15 -4.95
N LEU A 18 13.60 -2.20 -4.74
CA LEU A 18 13.27 -0.94 -4.08
C LEU A 18 12.17 -0.18 -4.85
N ARG A 19 12.34 0.01 -6.16
CA ARG A 19 11.31 0.64 -7.00
C ARG A 19 9.99 -0.11 -7.02
N ALA A 20 10.01 -1.44 -6.91
CA ALA A 20 8.78 -2.23 -6.82
C ALA A 20 8.09 -2.02 -5.46
N ALA A 21 8.86 -2.00 -4.37
CA ALA A 21 8.35 -1.74 -3.02
C ALA A 21 7.77 -0.32 -2.88
N GLU A 22 8.44 0.69 -3.43
CA GLU A 22 7.94 2.08 -3.45
C GLU A 22 6.60 2.18 -4.18
N ARG A 23 6.50 1.60 -5.38
CA ARG A 23 5.22 1.57 -6.12
C ARG A 23 4.13 0.87 -5.34
N LEU A 24 4.44 -0.30 -4.77
CA LEU A 24 3.49 -1.05 -3.95
C LEU A 24 3.02 -0.24 -2.74
N TYR A 25 3.93 0.46 -2.06
CA TYR A 25 3.62 1.31 -0.92
C TYR A 25 2.63 2.42 -1.30
N HIS A 26 2.88 3.15 -2.39
CA HIS A 26 1.97 4.20 -2.84
C HIS A 26 0.61 3.65 -3.31
N SER A 27 0.60 2.56 -4.09
CA SER A 27 -0.63 1.93 -4.55
C SER A 27 -1.48 1.41 -3.40
N ALA A 28 -0.87 0.80 -2.37
CA ALA A 28 -1.60 0.31 -1.21
C ALA A 28 -2.28 1.46 -0.43
N ARG A 29 -1.63 2.62 -0.30
CA ARG A 29 -2.23 3.79 0.35
C ARG A 29 -3.39 4.37 -0.45
N GLN A 30 -3.26 4.43 -1.78
CA GLN A 30 -4.35 4.89 -2.65
C GLN A 30 -5.56 3.96 -2.56
N LEU A 31 -5.32 2.64 -2.60
CA LEU A 31 -6.38 1.65 -2.46
C LEU A 31 -7.07 1.78 -1.10
N LYS A 32 -6.31 1.96 -0.02
CA LYS A 32 -6.90 2.11 1.32
C LYS A 32 -7.69 3.41 1.45
N ALA A 33 -7.22 4.51 0.84
CA ALA A 33 -7.97 5.76 0.79
C ALA A 33 -9.30 5.59 0.03
N ALA A 34 -9.31 4.87 -1.09
CA ALA A 34 -10.52 4.61 -1.86
C ALA A 34 -11.52 3.76 -1.06
N ALA A 35 -11.05 2.71 -0.38
CA ALA A 35 -11.88 1.90 0.51
C ALA A 35 -12.51 2.74 1.62
N LEU A 36 -11.71 3.57 2.31
CA LEU A 36 -12.22 4.44 3.37
C LEU A 36 -13.25 5.47 2.87
N ARG A 37 -13.09 6.00 1.66
CA ARG A 37 -14.11 6.89 1.05
C ARG A 37 -15.42 6.16 0.76
N ALA A 38 -15.35 4.89 0.38
CA ALA A 38 -16.55 4.09 0.16
C ALA A 38 -17.24 3.72 1.48
N GLU A 39 -16.46 3.44 2.54
CA GLU A 39 -16.96 3.11 3.88
C GLU A 39 -17.47 4.33 4.65
N HIS A 40 -16.89 5.51 4.42
CA HIS A 40 -17.20 6.76 5.11
C HIS A 40 -17.44 7.93 4.13
N PRO A 41 -18.61 7.98 3.46
CA PRO A 41 -18.91 9.00 2.44
C PRO A 41 -18.98 10.44 2.98
N ASP A 42 -19.19 10.59 4.28
CA ASP A 42 -19.31 11.87 5.01
C ASP A 42 -17.95 12.42 5.47
N TRP A 43 -16.88 11.61 5.40
CA TRP A 43 -15.57 12.05 5.84
C TRP A 43 -14.93 13.03 4.86
N THR A 44 -14.28 14.05 5.43
CA THR A 44 -13.46 14.96 4.64
C THR A 44 -12.21 14.26 4.11
N ASP A 45 -11.64 14.77 3.02
CA ASP A 45 -10.39 14.25 2.48
C ASP A 45 -9.23 14.29 3.51
N GLU A 46 -9.24 15.25 4.43
CA GLU A 46 -8.24 15.31 5.51
C GLU A 46 -8.42 14.17 6.51
N ALA A 47 -9.66 13.87 6.91
CA ALA A 47 -9.94 12.73 7.79
C ALA A 47 -9.50 11.40 7.14
N ILE A 48 -9.76 11.23 5.83
CA ILE A 48 -9.29 10.06 5.07
C ILE A 48 -7.75 9.99 5.07
N ARG A 49 -7.05 11.11 4.79
CA ARG A 49 -5.57 11.14 4.81
C ARG A 49 -5.00 10.76 6.17
N GLN A 50 -5.57 11.28 7.25
CA GLN A 50 -5.14 10.96 8.61
C GLN A 50 -5.40 9.49 8.94
N ALA A 51 -6.56 8.95 8.59
CA ALA A 51 -6.86 7.54 8.81
C ALA A 51 -5.89 6.61 8.06
N VAL A 52 -5.61 6.89 6.78
CA VAL A 52 -4.60 6.13 6.01
C VAL A 52 -3.21 6.26 6.65
N ARG A 53 -2.85 7.44 7.16
CA ARG A 53 -1.61 7.62 7.93
C ARG A 53 -1.56 6.71 9.13
N GLN A 54 -2.59 6.71 9.98
CA GLN A 54 -2.62 5.90 11.19
C GLN A 54 -2.56 4.40 10.89
N ILE A 55 -3.30 3.93 9.89
CA ILE A 55 -3.32 2.52 9.50
C ILE A 55 -1.92 2.03 9.12
N PHE A 56 -1.18 2.78 8.30
CA PHE A 56 0.16 2.36 7.90
C PHE A 56 1.23 2.62 8.96
N MET A 57 0.99 3.53 9.91
CA MET A 57 1.91 3.81 11.01
C MET A 57 1.82 2.77 12.13
N TYR A 58 0.61 2.24 12.36
CA TYR A 58 0.33 1.31 13.46
C TYR A 58 -0.03 -0.11 13.01
N ALA A 59 -0.08 -0.40 11.71
CA ALA A 59 -0.16 -1.76 11.23
C ALA A 59 1.00 -2.58 11.80
N ARG A 60 0.69 -3.53 12.66
CA ARG A 60 1.65 -4.51 13.16
C ARG A 60 1.58 -5.76 12.29
N SER A 61 2.75 -6.32 11.99
CA SER A 61 2.93 -7.58 11.26
C SER A 61 2.49 -8.79 12.08
#